data_AF-I3UA08-F1
#
_entry.id   AF-I3UA08-F1
#
_cell.length_a   1.000
_cell.length_b   1.000
_cell.length_c   1.000
_cell.angle_alpha   90.00
_cell.angle_beta   90.00
_cell.angle_gamma   90.00
#
_symmetry.space_group_name_H-M   'P 1'
#
loop_
_entity.id
_entity.type
_entity.pdbx_description
1 polymer ?
#
loop_
_entity_poly.entity_id
_entity_poly.type
_entity_poly.pdbx_seq_one_letter_code
_entity_poly.pdbx_strand_id
1 'polypeptide(L)'
;MSDPYPSNDAEADSQPGKKHTSRSLLQRIKGLLGQNEPEDRDDIQEILSSAHDRDIIDDDSYSMIVGSISFTEKNVSDIMIPRSRMDLLDISKPLEELLPIVIDTAHSRFPVYEEEKDNIIGILLAKDLLRFINNPQTDIRSLVRPANYIPETKRLNQLLRDFRETAIILPL
;
A
#
# COMPACT_ATOMS: atom_id res chain seq x y z
N MET A 1 -50.69 -42.97 -30.44
CA MET A 1 -49.61 -42.53 -29.55
C MET A 1 -49.92 -41.10 -29.14
N SER A 2 -50.84 -40.96 -28.18
CA SER A 2 -51.31 -39.67 -27.63
C SER A 2 -52.46 -39.99 -26.66
N ASP A 3 -52.13 -40.29 -25.41
CA ASP A 3 -53.09 -40.24 -24.32
C ASP A 3 -53.02 -38.84 -23.68
N PRO A 4 -54.16 -38.17 -23.45
CA PRO A 4 -54.24 -36.90 -22.75
C PRO A 4 -54.47 -37.15 -21.25
N TYR A 5 -53.61 -36.60 -20.38
CA TYR A 5 -53.94 -36.52 -18.96
C TYR A 5 -54.50 -35.12 -18.65
N PRO A 6 -55.61 -35.03 -17.90
CA PRO A 6 -56.25 -33.76 -17.57
C PRO A 6 -55.61 -33.08 -16.34
N SER A 7 -55.77 -31.76 -16.34
CA SER A 7 -55.61 -30.80 -15.23
C SER A 7 -56.47 -31.21 -14.02
N ASN A 8 -55.91 -31.27 -12.81
CA ASN A 8 -55.81 -30.21 -11.79
C ASN A 8 -57.09 -30.11 -10.92
N ASP A 9 -56.96 -30.23 -9.60
CA ASP A 9 -57.66 -29.37 -8.63
C ASP A 9 -57.03 -29.48 -7.24
N ALA A 10 -57.08 -28.35 -6.54
CA ALA A 10 -56.31 -27.95 -5.38
C ALA A 10 -56.64 -28.69 -4.07
N GLU A 11 -55.67 -28.73 -3.15
CA GLU A 11 -55.92 -28.60 -1.71
C GLU A 11 -54.65 -28.13 -0.97
N ALA A 12 -54.90 -27.44 0.15
CA ALA A 12 -54.12 -26.35 0.70
C ALA A 12 -52.98 -26.73 1.68
N ASP A 13 -51.97 -25.86 1.66
CA ASP A 13 -51.19 -25.29 2.78
C ASP A 13 -50.99 -26.10 4.08
N SER A 14 -49.72 -26.44 4.36
CA SER A 14 -49.13 -26.31 5.71
C SER A 14 -47.62 -26.57 5.67
N GLN A 15 -46.81 -25.56 6.03
CA GLN A 15 -45.41 -25.74 6.43
C GLN A 15 -45.33 -26.56 7.72
N PRO A 16 -44.21 -27.28 8.00
CA PRO A 16 -43.21 -26.65 8.88
C PRO A 16 -41.74 -27.10 8.66
N GLY A 17 -40.80 -26.22 9.09
CA GLY A 17 -39.71 -26.66 9.95
C GLY A 17 -38.29 -26.72 9.38
N LYS A 18 -37.56 -25.59 9.49
CA LYS A 18 -36.08 -25.56 9.52
C LYS A 18 -35.54 -26.53 10.57
N LYS A 19 -34.54 -27.36 10.20
CA LYS A 19 -33.65 -28.04 11.17
C LYS A 19 -32.20 -27.65 10.92
N HIS A 20 -31.79 -26.56 11.56
CA HIS A 20 -30.44 -26.42 12.07
C HIS A 20 -30.30 -27.35 13.28
N THR A 21 -29.18 -28.05 13.42
CA THR A 21 -28.48 -28.42 14.67
C THR A 21 -27.76 -29.77 14.51
N SER A 22 -26.45 -29.71 14.23
CA SER A 22 -25.46 -30.68 14.77
C SER A 22 -23.99 -30.32 14.45
N ARG A 23 -23.69 -29.21 13.77
CA ARG A 23 -22.30 -28.72 13.64
C ARG A 23 -21.96 -27.70 14.74
N SER A 24 -21.69 -28.16 15.95
CA SER A 24 -21.16 -27.25 16.99
C SER A 24 -20.32 -27.95 18.06
N LEU A 25 -20.67 -29.16 18.48
CA LEU A 25 -19.97 -29.83 19.59
C LEU A 25 -18.70 -30.57 19.16
N LEU A 26 -18.74 -31.26 18.02
CA LEU A 26 -17.59 -32.03 17.54
C LEU A 26 -16.45 -31.14 17.00
N GLN A 27 -16.77 -29.95 16.46
CA GLN A 27 -15.76 -28.97 16.07
C GLN A 27 -15.07 -28.33 17.29
N ARG A 28 -15.81 -28.10 18.39
CA ARG A 28 -15.25 -27.57 19.65
C ARG A 28 -14.29 -28.53 20.35
N ILE A 29 -14.53 -29.83 20.24
CA ILE A 29 -13.68 -30.86 20.87
C ILE A 29 -12.39 -31.10 20.05
N LYS A 30 -12.43 -30.90 18.73
CA LYS A 30 -11.22 -31.02 17.88
C LYS A 30 -10.18 -29.94 18.19
N GLY A 31 -10.61 -28.74 18.58
CA GLY A 31 -9.71 -27.65 18.99
C GLY A 31 -9.03 -27.84 20.35
N LEU A 32 -9.42 -28.84 21.15
CA LEU A 32 -8.80 -29.14 22.45
C LEU A 32 -7.67 -30.18 22.36
N LEU A 33 -7.49 -30.86 21.22
CA LEU A 33 -6.63 -32.06 21.12
C LEU A 33 -5.70 -32.11 19.90
N GLY A 34 -5.68 -31.11 19.02
CA GLY A 34 -4.80 -31.09 17.86
C GLY A 34 -4.17 -29.72 17.72
N GLN A 35 -2.89 -29.68 17.34
CA GLN A 35 -2.17 -28.46 16.99
C GLN A 35 -3.07 -27.59 16.10
N ASN A 36 -3.50 -26.45 16.60
CA ASN A 36 -4.23 -25.49 15.79
C ASN A 36 -3.21 -24.93 14.80
N GLU A 37 -3.24 -25.46 13.58
CA GLU A 37 -2.60 -24.79 12.45
C GLU A 37 -3.26 -23.41 12.32
N PRO A 38 -2.48 -22.34 12.16
CA PRO A 38 -3.06 -21.01 11.97
C PRO A 38 -3.95 -21.01 10.72
N GLU A 39 -5.23 -20.65 10.87
CA GLU A 39 -6.22 -20.62 9.80
C GLU A 39 -6.28 -19.23 9.15
N ASP A 40 -5.98 -18.19 9.93
CA ASP A 40 -5.96 -16.81 9.46
C ASP A 40 -4.72 -16.03 9.92
N ARG A 41 -4.69 -14.72 9.63
CA ARG A 41 -3.55 -13.86 9.97
C ARG A 41 -3.51 -13.48 11.44
N ASP A 42 -4.66 -13.44 12.10
CA ASP A 42 -4.72 -13.07 13.51
C ASP A 42 -4.11 -14.22 14.34
N ASP A 43 -4.35 -15.47 13.94
CA ASP A 43 -3.67 -16.65 14.50
C ASP A 43 -2.15 -16.56 14.34
N ILE A 44 -1.65 -16.14 13.16
CA ILE A 44 -0.21 -15.98 12.92
C ILE A 44 0.38 -14.88 13.81
N GLN A 45 -0.34 -13.77 13.97
CA GLN A 45 0.10 -12.68 14.85
C GLN A 45 0.14 -13.11 16.31
N GLU A 46 -0.82 -13.90 16.77
CA GLU A 46 -0.85 -14.46 18.13
C GLU A 46 0.35 -15.39 18.38
N ILE A 47 0.67 -16.27 17.42
CA ILE A 47 1.84 -17.15 17.49
C ILE A 47 3.14 -16.33 17.56
N LEU A 48 3.27 -15.31 16.72
CA LEU A 48 4.45 -14.44 16.71
C LEU A 48 4.58 -13.66 18.01
N SER A 49 3.47 -13.15 18.55
CA SER A 49 3.45 -12.43 19.84
C SER A 49 3.87 -13.35 20.97
N SER A 50 3.33 -14.57 21.02
CA SER A 50 3.71 -15.56 22.03
C SER A 50 5.17 -16.02 21.90
N ALA A 51 5.73 -16.05 20.69
CA ALA A 51 7.14 -16.34 20.49
C ALA A 51 8.03 -15.20 20.99
N HIS A 52 7.62 -13.95 20.75
CA HIS A 52 8.27 -12.74 21.22
C HIS A 52 8.23 -12.61 22.75
N ASP A 53 7.07 -12.81 23.38
CA ASP A 53 6.89 -12.79 24.84
C ASP A 53 7.72 -13.85 25.58
N ARG A 54 8.12 -14.91 24.87
CA ARG A 54 8.97 -16.00 25.39
C ARG A 54 10.44 -15.83 25.01
N ASP A 55 10.84 -14.67 24.50
CA ASP A 55 12.19 -14.34 24.05
C ASP A 55 12.74 -15.32 22.99
N ILE A 56 11.86 -15.97 22.21
CA ILE A 56 12.28 -16.87 21.11
C ILE A 56 12.72 -16.06 19.89
N ILE A 57 12.11 -14.89 19.70
CA ILE A 57 12.47 -13.90 18.68
C ILE A 57 12.63 -12.54 19.36
N ASP A 58 13.57 -11.74 18.89
CA ASP A 58 13.80 -10.39 19.40
C ASP A 58 12.80 -9.36 18.84
N ASP A 59 12.81 -8.16 19.44
CA ASP A 59 11.95 -7.02 19.06
C ASP A 59 12.06 -6.66 17.58
N ASP A 60 13.27 -6.68 17.03
CA ASP A 60 13.56 -6.32 15.65
C ASP A 60 12.93 -7.35 14.69
N SER A 61 13.15 -8.64 14.96
CA SER A 61 12.63 -9.76 14.18
C SER A 61 11.11 -9.80 14.22
N TYR A 62 10.51 -9.63 15.40
CA TYR A 62 9.05 -9.54 15.56
C TYR A 62 8.48 -8.38 14.73
N SER A 63 9.05 -7.18 14.88
CA SER A 63 8.62 -5.98 14.15
C SER A 63 8.76 -6.13 12.64
N MET A 64 9.84 -6.75 12.17
CA MET A 64 10.05 -7.02 10.74
C MET A 64 9.00 -7.97 10.17
N ILE A 65 8.70 -9.08 10.86
CA ILE A 65 7.75 -10.09 10.37
C ILE A 65 6.33 -9.51 10.35
N VAL A 66 5.88 -8.93 11.47
CA VAL A 66 4.55 -8.29 11.56
C VAL A 66 4.43 -7.15 10.55
N GLY A 67 5.48 -6.33 10.43
CA GLY A 67 5.58 -5.28 9.42
C GLY A 67 5.40 -5.80 8.00
N SER A 68 6.12 -6.87 7.63
CA SER A 68 6.03 -7.49 6.30
C SER A 68 4.64 -8.04 6.00
N ILE A 69 3.97 -8.66 6.98
CA ILE A 69 2.60 -9.17 6.82
C ILE A 69 1.63 -8.01 6.60
N SER A 70 1.72 -6.94 7.40
CA SER A 70 0.85 -5.77 7.24
C SER A 70 1.10 -5.01 5.93
N PHE A 71 2.35 -5.00 5.46
CA PHE A 71 2.77 -4.32 4.23
C PHE A 71 2.08 -4.85 2.97
N THR A 72 1.71 -6.14 2.92
CA THR A 72 1.02 -6.72 1.75
C THR A 72 -0.38 -6.17 1.54
N GLU A 73 -1.02 -5.69 2.61
CA GLU A 73 -2.39 -5.18 2.57
C GLU A 73 -2.46 -3.67 2.32
N LYS A 74 -1.32 -2.96 2.40
CA LYS A 74 -1.27 -1.52 2.20
C LYS A 74 -1.35 -1.14 0.72
N ASN A 75 -2.00 -0.03 0.47
CA ASN A 75 -1.97 0.70 -0.78
C ASN A 75 -0.94 1.84 -0.71
N VAL A 76 -0.64 2.45 -1.86
CA VAL A 76 0.23 3.63 -1.93
C VAL A 76 -0.35 4.80 -1.15
N SER A 77 -1.67 4.97 -1.18
CA SER A 77 -2.39 5.98 -0.38
C SER A 77 -2.05 5.93 1.11
N ASP A 78 -1.76 4.75 1.66
CA ASP A 78 -1.58 4.55 3.09
C ASP A 78 -0.20 5.02 3.59
N ILE A 79 0.75 5.24 2.68
CA ILE A 79 2.14 5.61 3.00
C ILE A 79 2.64 6.85 2.27
N MET A 80 1.89 7.38 1.29
CA MET A 80 2.30 8.55 0.53
C MET A 80 2.24 9.83 1.36
N ILE A 81 3.02 10.84 0.96
CA ILE A 81 2.90 12.20 1.50
C ILE A 81 1.81 12.91 0.68
N PRO A 82 0.73 13.43 1.29
CA PRO A 82 -0.29 14.16 0.56
C PRO A 82 0.30 15.40 -0.14
N ARG A 83 -0.17 15.71 -1.36
CA ARG A 83 0.33 16.83 -2.17
C ARG A 83 0.34 18.17 -1.45
N SER A 84 -0.66 18.44 -0.62
CA SER A 84 -0.75 19.68 0.17
C SER A 84 0.36 19.85 1.22
N ARG A 85 1.07 18.76 1.55
CA ARG A 85 2.19 18.71 2.49
C ARG A 85 3.53 18.46 1.80
N MET A 86 3.58 18.43 0.48
CA MET A 86 4.83 18.28 -0.26
C MET A 86 5.54 19.63 -0.36
N ASP A 87 6.85 19.61 -0.17
CA ASP A 87 7.73 20.72 -0.54
C ASP A 87 8.02 20.65 -2.03
N LEU A 88 7.43 21.59 -2.78
CA LEU A 88 7.46 21.65 -4.23
C LEU A 88 8.38 22.79 -4.69
N LEU A 89 9.08 22.58 -5.80
CA LEU A 89 9.90 23.62 -6.43
C LEU A 89 9.26 24.14 -7.71
N ASP A 90 9.15 25.46 -7.81
CA ASP A 90 8.69 26.15 -9.01
C ASP A 90 9.84 26.33 -10.00
N ILE A 91 9.77 25.68 -11.16
CA ILE A 91 10.87 25.73 -12.13
C ILE A 91 11.04 27.11 -12.79
N SER A 92 10.04 27.98 -12.69
CA SER A 92 10.10 29.33 -13.25
C SER A 92 10.93 30.30 -12.40
N LYS A 93 11.20 29.93 -11.13
CA LYS A 93 11.93 30.78 -10.19
C LYS A 93 13.44 30.69 -10.35
N PRO A 94 14.17 31.77 -10.05
CA PRO A 94 15.63 31.77 -10.07
C PRO A 94 16.18 30.86 -8.97
N LEU A 95 17.38 30.30 -9.19
CA LEU A 95 18.00 29.32 -8.30
C LEU A 95 18.19 29.88 -6.88
N GLU A 96 18.45 31.18 -6.75
CA GLU A 96 18.62 31.89 -5.49
C GLU A 96 17.37 31.83 -4.60
N GLU A 97 16.18 31.70 -5.18
CA GLU A 97 14.92 31.50 -4.44
C GLU A 97 14.65 30.03 -4.11
N LEU A 98 15.15 29.10 -4.92
CA LEU A 98 14.95 27.67 -4.73
C LEU A 98 15.92 27.06 -3.71
N LEU A 99 17.16 27.54 -3.67
CA LEU A 99 18.21 27.04 -2.77
C LEU A 99 17.83 27.12 -1.27
N PRO A 100 17.25 28.22 -0.76
CA PRO A 100 16.81 28.28 0.63
C PRO A 100 15.82 27.16 0.99
N ILE A 101 14.86 26.86 0.11
CA ILE A 101 13.87 25.80 0.32
C ILE A 101 14.57 24.43 0.41
N VAL A 102 15.50 24.17 -0.50
CA VAL A 102 16.26 22.92 -0.54
C VAL A 102 17.13 22.72 0.72
N ILE A 103 17.75 23.79 1.20
CA ILE A 103 18.61 23.77 2.39
C ILE A 103 17.78 23.59 3.67
N ASP A 104 16.68 24.33 3.81
CA ASP A 104 15.84 24.32 5.02
C ASP A 104 15.12 22.98 5.22
N THR A 105 14.55 22.43 4.15
CA THR A 105 13.83 21.14 4.19
C THR A 105 14.77 19.93 4.25
N ALA A 106 16.02 20.09 3.80
CA ALA A 106 17.05 19.03 3.77
C ALA A 106 16.60 17.74 3.05
N HIS A 107 15.65 17.82 2.11
CA HIS A 107 15.20 16.67 1.34
C HIS A 107 16.14 16.34 0.19
N SER A 108 16.21 15.05 -0.19
CA SER A 108 17.07 14.60 -1.30
C SER A 108 16.42 14.76 -2.68
N ARG A 109 15.08 14.81 -2.74
CA ARG A 109 14.26 14.81 -3.95
C ARG A 109 13.13 15.81 -3.77
N PHE A 110 12.90 16.60 -4.81
CA PHE A 110 11.82 17.57 -4.84
C PHE A 110 10.99 17.35 -6.09
N PRO A 111 9.66 17.23 -5.98
CA PRO A 111 8.79 17.36 -7.12
C PRO A 111 8.88 18.80 -7.64
N VAL A 112 8.97 18.92 -8.97
CA VAL A 112 9.09 20.19 -9.66
C VAL A 112 7.82 20.44 -10.43
N TYR A 113 7.27 21.64 -10.31
CA TYR A 113 6.08 22.08 -11.03
C TYR A 113 6.36 23.30 -11.91
N GLU A 114 5.46 23.55 -12.85
CA GLU A 114 5.48 24.69 -13.75
C GLU A 114 4.08 25.31 -13.84
N GLU A 115 3.99 26.64 -13.74
CA GLU A 115 2.75 27.43 -13.75
C GLU A 115 1.84 27.17 -12.54
N GLU A 116 1.32 25.95 -12.42
CA GLU A 116 0.41 25.52 -11.36
C GLU A 116 1.01 24.38 -10.53
N LYS A 117 0.73 24.35 -9.22
CA LYS A 117 1.26 23.32 -8.32
C LYS A 117 0.83 21.89 -8.67
N ASP A 118 -0.29 21.74 -9.38
CA ASP A 118 -0.78 20.45 -9.83
C ASP A 118 -0.07 19.95 -11.10
N ASN A 119 0.62 20.83 -11.82
CA ASN A 119 1.38 20.50 -13.02
C ASN A 119 2.81 20.07 -12.67
N ILE A 120 2.95 18.84 -12.15
CA ILE A 120 4.26 18.26 -11.83
C ILE A 120 4.96 17.80 -13.11
N ILE A 121 6.06 18.48 -13.47
CA ILE A 121 6.88 18.19 -14.66
C ILE A 121 7.96 17.14 -14.40
N GLY A 122 8.31 16.90 -13.13
CA GLY A 122 9.31 15.89 -12.80
C GLY A 122 9.88 15.97 -11.39
N ILE A 123 11.07 15.43 -11.22
CA ILE A 123 11.81 15.36 -9.96
C ILE A 123 13.18 15.97 -10.13
N LEU A 124 13.54 16.88 -9.23
CA LEU A 124 14.90 17.39 -9.08
C LEU A 124 15.58 16.70 -7.90
N LEU A 125 16.82 16.24 -8.11
CA LEU A 125 17.67 15.75 -7.02
C LEU A 125 18.47 16.92 -6.46
N ALA A 126 18.43 17.10 -5.13
CA ALA A 126 19.17 18.18 -4.45
C ALA A 126 20.65 18.17 -4.81
N LYS A 127 21.27 16.98 -4.88
CA LYS A 127 22.68 16.81 -5.25
C LYS A 127 23.01 17.29 -6.68
N ASP A 128 22.04 17.28 -7.60
CA ASP A 128 22.30 17.70 -8.98
C ASP A 128 22.49 19.22 -9.06
N LEU A 129 22.03 19.98 -8.05
CA LEU A 129 22.32 21.40 -7.90
C LEU A 129 23.81 21.70 -7.69
N LEU A 130 24.61 20.73 -7.25
CA LEU A 130 26.07 20.89 -7.15
C LEU A 130 26.73 21.19 -8.50
N ARG A 131 26.06 20.91 -9.63
CA ARG A 131 26.54 21.24 -10.97
C ARG A 131 26.69 22.74 -11.18
N PHE A 132 25.91 23.56 -10.49
CA PHE A 132 25.99 25.03 -10.56
C PHE A 132 27.31 25.58 -9.99
N ILE A 133 27.96 24.83 -9.08
CA ILE A 133 29.27 25.21 -8.55
C ILE A 133 30.33 25.17 -9.66
N ASN A 134 30.25 24.17 -10.54
CA ASN A 134 31.19 24.01 -11.64
C ASN A 134 30.79 24.81 -12.89
N ASN A 135 29.49 24.99 -13.13
CA ASN A 135 28.96 25.76 -14.25
C ASN A 135 27.70 26.56 -13.83
N PRO A 136 27.86 27.85 -13.46
CA PRO A 136 26.74 28.70 -13.03
C PRO A 136 25.67 28.94 -14.11
N GLN A 137 25.99 28.71 -15.40
CA GLN A 137 25.07 28.90 -16.52
C GLN A 137 24.27 27.61 -16.84
N THR A 138 24.32 26.61 -15.97
CA THR A 138 23.56 25.36 -16.15
C THR A 138 22.07 25.68 -16.13
N ASP A 139 21.32 25.16 -17.10
CA ASP A 139 19.86 25.25 -17.05
C ASP A 139 19.31 24.23 -16.04
N ILE A 140 18.60 24.71 -15.01
CA ILE A 140 17.99 23.86 -13.99
C ILE A 140 16.98 22.87 -14.60
N ARG A 141 16.29 23.24 -15.69
CA ARG A 141 15.32 22.36 -16.36
C ARG A 141 15.97 21.09 -16.89
N SER A 142 17.22 21.20 -17.34
CA SER A 142 17.99 20.04 -17.82
C SER A 142 18.30 19.01 -16.73
N LEU A 143 18.17 19.39 -15.46
CA LEU A 143 18.39 18.52 -14.29
C LEU A 143 17.11 17.82 -13.82
N VAL A 144 15.94 18.28 -14.30
CA VAL A 144 14.64 17.69 -13.96
C VAL A 144 14.50 16.35 -14.67
N ARG A 145 14.19 15.31 -13.89
CA ARG A 145 14.00 13.95 -14.40
C ARG A 145 12.51 13.64 -14.49
N PRO A 146 12.06 12.90 -15.52
CA PRO A 146 10.65 12.52 -15.62
C PRO A 146 10.21 11.71 -14.40
N ALA A 147 9.07 12.08 -13.83
CA ALA A 147 8.43 11.35 -12.74
C ALA A 147 7.47 10.31 -13.31
N ASN A 148 7.49 9.11 -12.73
CA ASN A 148 6.50 8.08 -13.01
C ASN A 148 5.30 8.27 -12.08
N TYR A 149 4.11 8.42 -12.65
CA TYR A 149 2.86 8.56 -11.91
C TYR A 149 2.37 7.19 -11.42
N ILE A 150 2.08 7.09 -10.12
CA ILE A 150 1.53 5.88 -9.51
C ILE A 150 0.09 6.15 -9.06
N PRO A 151 -0.87 5.27 -9.39
CA PRO A 151 -2.21 5.33 -8.80
C PRO A 151 -2.19 5.09 -7.29
N GLU A 152 -2.93 5.88 -6.52
CA GLU A 152 -3.08 5.73 -5.06
C GLU A 152 -3.55 4.34 -4.63
N THR A 153 -4.42 3.70 -5.44
CA THR A 153 -4.99 2.38 -5.20
C THR A 153 -4.03 1.22 -5.49
N LYS A 154 -2.84 1.50 -6.03
CA LYS A 154 -1.84 0.47 -6.31
C LYS A 154 -1.39 -0.18 -5.01
N ARG A 155 -1.24 -1.51 -5.02
CA ARG A 155 -0.72 -2.24 -3.85
C ARG A 155 0.74 -1.91 -3.61
N LEU A 156 1.10 -1.67 -2.36
CA LEU A 156 2.43 -1.23 -1.97
C LEU A 156 3.50 -2.30 -2.26
N ASN A 157 3.16 -3.58 -2.12
CA ASN A 157 4.04 -4.69 -2.48
C ASN A 157 4.33 -4.76 -3.99
N GLN A 158 3.41 -4.33 -4.84
CA GLN A 158 3.62 -4.24 -6.28
C GLN A 158 4.51 -3.05 -6.59
N LEU A 159 4.25 -1.89 -5.99
CA LEU A 159 5.12 -0.73 -6.13
C LEU A 159 6.58 -1.03 -5.71
N LEU A 160 6.79 -1.75 -4.61
CA LEU A 160 8.13 -2.13 -4.16
C LEU A 160 8.85 -3.02 -5.19
N ARG A 161 8.14 -3.92 -5.88
CA ARG A 161 8.72 -4.71 -6.98
C ARG A 161 9.17 -3.80 -8.12
N ASP A 162 8.29 -2.90 -8.57
CA ASP A 162 8.61 -1.95 -9.65
C ASP A 162 9.80 -1.06 -9.30
N PHE A 163 9.92 -0.65 -8.03
CA PHE A 163 11.08 0.10 -7.54
C PHE A 163 12.39 -0.66 -7.66
N ARG A 164 12.39 -1.95 -7.32
CA ARG A 164 13.58 -2.82 -7.42
C ARG A 164 14.03 -3.02 -8.86
N GLU A 165 13.10 -2.94 -9.81
CA GLU A 165 13.39 -3.10 -11.24
C GLU A 165 13.75 -1.76 -11.93
N THR A 166 13.21 -0.63 -11.47
CA THR A 166 13.21 0.64 -12.25
C THR A 166 13.82 1.85 -11.53
N ALA A 167 14.21 1.74 -10.26
CA ALA A 167 14.98 2.70 -9.44
C ALA A 167 14.45 4.14 -9.26
N ILE A 168 13.39 4.62 -9.95
CA ILE A 168 12.90 6.02 -9.83
C ILE A 168 11.36 6.08 -9.95
N ILE A 169 10.64 6.27 -8.83
CA ILE A 169 9.17 6.48 -8.81
C ILE A 169 8.80 7.39 -7.61
N LEU A 170 7.80 8.26 -7.77
CA LEU A 170 7.27 9.13 -6.71
C LEU A 170 5.80 8.78 -6.47
N PRO A 171 5.37 8.47 -5.23
CA PRO A 171 3.95 8.30 -4.94
C PRO A 171 3.29 9.69 -4.97
N LEU A 172 2.29 9.84 -5.84
CA LEU A 172 1.57 11.09 -6.09
C LEU A 172 0.12 11.00 -5.64
#